data_AF-A0A7X8K4V0-F1
#
_entry.id   AF-A0A7X8K4V0-F1
#
_cell.length_a   1.000
_cell.length_b   1.000
_cell.length_c   1.000
_cell.angle_alpha   90.00
_cell.angle_beta   90.00
_cell.angle_gamma   90.00
#
_symmetry.space_group_name_H-M   'P 1'
#
loop_
_entity.id
_entity.type
_entity.pdbx_description
1 polymer ?
#
loop_
_entity_poly.entity_id
_entity_poly.type
_entity_poly.pdbx_seq_one_letter_code
_entity_poly.pdbx_strand_id
1 'polypeptide(L)'
;MSGVTKHKVLELLQKDDTDELLCLFDRAPNRVRKYLTMATYAEDDATRKKAVNCFGWLAKKRGMSHPEFFRETIRRHIWAMNDESGNMDWLAPEIIGQIVAAQPRMFEEFASIMIEAALKEPPFYPSLRKAVKLLAGTDKNLIQHQLSRLQELGMINENEAAG
;
A
#
# COMPACT_ATOMS: atom_id res chain seq x y z
N MET A 1 -18.91 -3.56 -24.78
CA MET A 1 -17.62 -3.13 -24.18
C MET A 1 -17.22 -4.17 -23.15
N SER A 2 -16.14 -4.92 -23.37
CA SER A 2 -15.65 -5.90 -22.38
C SER A 2 -15.28 -5.15 -21.09
N GLY A 3 -16.01 -5.40 -20.00
CA GLY A 3 -15.76 -4.74 -18.73
C GLY A 3 -14.36 -5.05 -18.17
N VAL A 4 -13.92 -4.29 -17.18
CA VAL A 4 -12.66 -4.57 -16.45
C VAL A 4 -12.73 -5.98 -15.85
N THR A 5 -11.75 -6.83 -16.17
CA THR A 5 -11.61 -8.21 -15.69
C THR A 5 -10.31 -8.42 -14.91
N LYS A 6 -10.26 -9.47 -14.08
CA LYS A 6 -9.04 -9.90 -13.37
C LYS A 6 -7.89 -10.14 -14.35
N HIS A 7 -8.15 -10.90 -15.42
CA HIS A 7 -7.14 -11.25 -16.42
C HIS A 7 -6.54 -10.01 -17.07
N LYS A 8 -7.37 -9.02 -17.42
CA LYS A 8 -6.87 -7.80 -18.05
C LYS A 8 -5.97 -6.98 -17.11
N VAL A 9 -6.36 -6.82 -15.84
CA VAL A 9 -5.54 -6.09 -14.87
C VAL A 9 -4.19 -6.79 -14.65
N LEU A 10 -4.19 -8.12 -14.52
CA LEU A 10 -2.96 -8.91 -14.38
C LEU A 10 -2.06 -8.84 -15.62
N GLU A 11 -2.64 -8.92 -16.81
CA GLU A 11 -1.90 -8.78 -18.08
C GLU A 11 -1.18 -7.43 -18.15
N LEU A 12 -1.86 -6.34 -17.80
CA LEU A 12 -1.29 -5.00 -17.81
C LEU A 12 -0.19 -4.82 -16.76
N LEU A 13 -0.36 -5.38 -15.56
CA LEU A 13 0.71 -5.42 -14.56
C LEU A 13 1.93 -6.17 -15.11
N GLN A 14 1.75 -7.34 -15.71
CA GLN A 14 2.85 -8.14 -16.25
C GLN A 14 3.62 -7.40 -17.36
N LYS A 15 2.89 -6.72 -18.24
CA LYS A 15 3.45 -5.92 -19.35
C LYS A 15 3.99 -4.54 -18.95
N ASP A 16 3.80 -4.14 -17.68
CA ASP A 16 4.09 -2.78 -17.21
C ASP A 16 3.39 -1.69 -18.04
N ASP A 17 2.22 -2.00 -18.61
CA ASP A 17 1.41 -1.09 -19.42
C ASP A 17 0.60 -0.18 -18.49
N THR A 18 1.28 0.83 -17.99
CA THR A 18 0.73 1.77 -17.00
C THR A 18 -0.34 2.68 -17.61
N ASP A 19 -0.26 3.03 -18.89
CA ASP A 19 -1.22 3.96 -19.51
C ASP A 19 -2.61 3.32 -19.64
N GLU A 20 -2.70 2.10 -20.18
CA GLU A 20 -3.99 1.40 -20.27
C GLU A 20 -4.53 1.04 -18.88
N LEU A 21 -3.65 0.76 -17.91
CA LEU A 21 -4.05 0.52 -16.52
C LEU A 21 -4.69 1.78 -15.89
N LEU A 22 -4.16 2.97 -16.18
CA LEU A 22 -4.76 4.24 -15.76
C LEU A 22 -6.14 4.42 -16.40
N CYS A 23 -6.26 4.14 -17.70
CA CYS A 23 -7.53 4.22 -18.41
C CYS A 23 -8.57 3.23 -17.85
N LEU A 24 -8.18 2.02 -17.44
CA LEU A 24 -9.08 1.10 -16.73
C LEU A 24 -9.46 1.63 -15.35
N PHE A 25 -8.52 2.22 -14.62
CA PHE A 25 -8.78 2.82 -13.32
C PHE A 25 -9.80 3.94 -13.43
N ASP A 26 -9.62 4.88 -14.35
CA ASP A 26 -10.53 6.02 -14.55
C ASP A 26 -11.95 5.56 -14.94
N ARG A 27 -12.06 4.42 -15.64
CA ARG A 27 -13.36 3.83 -16.02
C ARG A 27 -14.04 3.06 -14.89
N ALA A 28 -13.28 2.33 -14.07
CA ALA A 28 -13.84 1.44 -13.05
C ALA A 28 -12.88 1.24 -11.86
N PRO A 29 -12.67 2.28 -11.02
CA PRO A 29 -11.60 2.28 -10.01
C PRO A 29 -11.81 1.19 -8.95
N ASN A 30 -13.05 0.92 -8.56
CA ASN A 30 -13.40 -0.13 -7.61
C ASN A 30 -13.08 -1.55 -8.13
N ARG A 31 -13.24 -1.80 -9.44
CA ARG A 31 -12.86 -3.10 -10.03
C ARG A 31 -11.36 -3.25 -10.13
N VAL A 32 -10.66 -2.18 -10.51
CA VAL A 32 -9.19 -2.17 -10.54
C VAL A 32 -8.63 -2.43 -9.15
N ARG A 33 -9.08 -1.71 -8.10
CA ARG A 33 -8.68 -2.00 -6.71
C ARG A 33 -8.92 -3.46 -6.35
N LYS A 34 -10.13 -3.99 -6.60
CA LYS A 34 -10.44 -5.40 -6.30
C LYS A 34 -9.42 -6.34 -6.93
N TYR A 35 -9.10 -6.17 -8.20
CA TYR A 35 -8.18 -7.07 -8.90
C TYR A 35 -6.72 -6.83 -8.54
N LEU A 36 -6.31 -5.61 -8.21
CA LEU A 36 -4.99 -5.31 -7.63
C LEU A 36 -4.83 -5.96 -6.26
N THR A 37 -5.82 -5.82 -5.37
CA THR A 37 -5.85 -6.51 -4.08
C THR A 37 -5.82 -8.03 -4.27
N MET A 38 -6.51 -8.59 -5.27
CA MET A 38 -6.36 -10.04 -5.54
C MET A 38 -4.96 -10.41 -6.03
N ALA A 39 -4.28 -9.53 -6.75
CA ALA A 39 -2.93 -9.75 -7.27
C ALA A 39 -1.85 -9.71 -6.17
N THR A 40 -2.12 -9.09 -5.01
CA THR A 40 -1.22 -9.13 -3.85
C THR A 40 -1.18 -10.50 -3.17
N TYR A 41 -2.10 -11.41 -3.50
CA TYR A 41 -2.10 -12.81 -3.07
C TYR A 41 -1.54 -13.78 -4.13
N ALA A 42 -0.93 -13.28 -5.21
CA ALA A 42 -0.31 -14.15 -6.22
C ALA A 42 0.80 -15.02 -5.61
N GLU A 43 0.97 -16.24 -6.13
CA GLU A 43 2.01 -17.18 -5.68
C GLU A 43 3.42 -16.62 -5.95
N ASP A 44 3.60 -15.99 -7.11
CA ASP A 44 4.86 -15.40 -7.50
C ASP A 44 5.08 -14.00 -6.90
N ASP A 45 6.31 -13.76 -6.45
CA ASP A 45 6.69 -12.52 -5.78
C ASP A 45 6.71 -11.30 -6.70
N ALA A 46 6.97 -11.51 -8.00
CA ALA A 46 7.02 -10.43 -8.98
C ALA A 46 5.66 -9.78 -9.16
N THR A 47 4.59 -10.57 -9.31
CA THR A 47 3.21 -10.08 -9.44
C THR A 47 2.78 -9.35 -8.17
N ARG A 48 3.06 -9.88 -6.97
CA ARG A 48 2.73 -9.22 -5.70
C ARG A 48 3.39 -7.84 -5.61
N LYS A 49 4.69 -7.76 -5.89
CA LYS A 49 5.45 -6.49 -5.89
C LYS A 49 4.88 -5.48 -6.88
N LYS A 50 4.58 -5.92 -8.11
CA LYS A 50 3.97 -5.05 -9.12
C LYS A 50 2.59 -4.53 -8.68
N ALA A 51 1.76 -5.38 -8.07
CA ALA A 51 0.45 -4.99 -7.56
C ALA A 51 0.55 -3.95 -6.43
N VAL A 52 1.44 -4.19 -5.45
CA VAL A 52 1.71 -3.24 -4.34
C VAL A 52 2.21 -1.89 -4.88
N ASN A 53 3.20 -1.89 -5.76
CA ASN A 53 3.75 -0.66 -6.36
C ASN A 53 2.69 0.09 -7.18
N CYS A 54 1.77 -0.63 -7.83
CA CYS A 54 0.70 -0.03 -8.61
C CYS A 54 -0.25 0.83 -7.74
N PHE A 55 -0.49 0.46 -6.48
CA PHE A 55 -1.29 1.29 -5.58
C PHE A 55 -0.65 2.67 -5.35
N GLY A 56 0.65 2.72 -5.09
CA GLY A 56 1.40 3.96 -4.94
C GLY A 56 1.42 4.77 -6.24
N TRP A 57 1.64 4.12 -7.38
CA TRP A 57 1.61 4.80 -8.68
C TRP A 57 0.22 5.38 -9.01
N LEU A 58 -0.87 4.65 -8.75
CA LEU A 58 -2.24 5.15 -8.91
C LEU A 58 -2.50 6.34 -7.97
N ALA A 59 -2.08 6.25 -6.71
CA ALA A 59 -2.20 7.35 -5.75
C ALA A 59 -1.41 8.59 -6.21
N LYS A 60 -0.22 8.40 -6.77
CA LYS A 60 0.57 9.49 -7.36
C LYS A 60 -0.17 10.18 -8.52
N LYS A 61 -0.84 9.39 -9.39
CA LYS A 61 -1.54 9.90 -10.59
C LYS A 61 -2.94 10.45 -10.32
N ARG A 62 -3.64 9.94 -9.31
CA ARG A 62 -5.07 10.20 -9.08
C ARG A 62 -5.42 10.62 -7.66
N GLY A 63 -4.49 10.60 -6.71
CA GLY A 63 -4.73 10.94 -5.30
C GLY A 63 -5.47 12.26 -5.13
N MET A 64 -5.00 13.33 -5.77
CA MET A 64 -5.65 14.66 -5.71
C MET A 64 -7.07 14.67 -6.32
N SER A 65 -7.28 13.94 -7.41
CA SER A 65 -8.58 13.88 -8.11
C SER A 65 -9.58 12.92 -7.48
N HIS A 66 -9.10 11.91 -6.74
CA HIS A 66 -9.89 10.83 -6.16
C HIS A 66 -9.50 10.56 -4.68
N PRO A 67 -9.43 11.59 -3.81
CA PRO A 67 -8.89 11.44 -2.46
C PRO A 67 -9.67 10.42 -1.63
N GLU A 68 -11.00 10.47 -1.64
CA GLU A 68 -11.85 9.56 -0.86
C GLU A 68 -11.74 8.11 -1.30
N PHE A 69 -11.44 7.85 -2.58
CA PHE A 69 -11.19 6.50 -3.06
C PHE A 69 -9.94 5.89 -2.40
N PHE A 70 -8.86 6.67 -2.28
CA PHE A 70 -7.62 6.19 -1.65
C PHE A 70 -7.76 6.11 -0.14
N ARG A 71 -8.46 7.05 0.53
CA ARG A 71 -8.79 6.93 1.95
C ARG A 71 -9.61 5.69 2.25
N GLU A 72 -10.63 5.42 1.46
CA GLU A 72 -11.45 4.21 1.59
C GLU A 72 -10.65 2.93 1.33
N THR A 73 -9.71 2.97 0.37
CA THR A 73 -8.80 1.86 0.11
C THR A 73 -7.90 1.59 1.32
N ILE A 74 -7.29 2.63 1.90
CA ILE A 74 -6.49 2.52 3.11
C ILE A 74 -7.31 1.96 4.28
N ARG A 75 -8.51 2.52 4.54
CA ARG A 75 -9.39 2.05 5.64
C ARG A 75 -9.75 0.57 5.51
N ARG A 76 -10.03 0.10 4.28
CA ARG A 76 -10.30 -1.32 4.02
C ARG A 76 -9.11 -2.21 4.39
N HIS A 77 -7.89 -1.79 4.04
CA HIS A 77 -6.69 -2.53 4.41
C HIS A 77 -6.43 -2.48 5.92
N ILE A 78 -6.68 -1.36 6.59
CA ILE A 78 -6.62 -1.27 8.06
C ILE A 78 -7.63 -2.22 8.72
N TRP A 79 -8.88 -2.24 8.26
CA TRP A 79 -9.87 -3.17 8.79
C TRP A 79 -9.52 -4.63 8.53
N ALA A 80 -8.96 -4.95 7.35
CA ALA A 80 -8.50 -6.30 7.04
C ALA A 80 -7.30 -6.75 7.91
N MET A 81 -6.46 -5.82 8.40
CA MET A 81 -5.41 -6.15 9.37
C MET A 81 -5.98 -6.56 10.74
N ASN A 82 -7.15 -6.03 11.11
CA ASN A 82 -7.79 -6.29 12.40
C ASN A 82 -8.83 -7.42 12.34
N ASP A 83 -9.01 -8.08 11.20
CA ASP A 83 -10.00 -9.15 11.04
C ASP A 83 -9.48 -10.47 11.65
N GLU A 84 -10.14 -10.94 12.70
CA GLU A 84 -9.81 -12.17 13.44
C GLU A 84 -10.18 -13.46 12.66
N SER A 85 -10.79 -13.33 11.48
CA SER A 85 -11.24 -14.45 10.65
C SER A 85 -10.10 -15.33 10.08
N GLY A 86 -8.84 -14.93 10.29
CA GLY A 86 -7.65 -15.65 9.83
C GLY A 86 -7.27 -15.37 8.37
N ASN A 87 -8.05 -14.56 7.64
CA ASN A 87 -7.70 -14.12 6.29
C ASN A 87 -6.94 -12.78 6.32
N MET A 88 -5.73 -12.81 6.88
CA MET A 88 -4.91 -11.59 7.03
C MET A 88 -4.44 -11.07 5.68
N ASP A 89 -4.65 -9.77 5.44
CA ASP A 89 -4.04 -9.07 4.31
C ASP A 89 -2.57 -8.76 4.60
N TRP A 90 -1.72 -9.78 4.40
CA TRP A 90 -0.28 -9.76 4.68
C TRP A 90 0.46 -8.54 4.14
N LEU A 91 0.02 -7.98 3.01
CA LEU A 91 0.68 -6.85 2.35
C LEU A 91 -0.01 -5.50 2.65
N ALA A 92 -1.04 -5.46 3.50
CA ALA A 92 -1.74 -4.23 3.86
C ALA A 92 -0.80 -3.09 4.30
N PRO A 93 0.21 -3.29 5.18
CA PRO A 93 1.17 -2.25 5.51
C PRO A 93 1.93 -1.70 4.30
N GLU A 94 2.39 -2.57 3.39
CA GLU A 94 3.08 -2.16 2.17
C GLU A 94 2.18 -1.37 1.23
N ILE A 95 0.93 -1.81 1.04
CA ILE A 95 -0.05 -1.12 0.19
C ILE A 95 -0.35 0.27 0.74
N ILE A 96 -0.63 0.38 2.04
CA ILE A 96 -0.91 1.65 2.70
C ILE A 96 0.33 2.56 2.62
N GLY A 97 1.51 2.02 2.92
CA GLY A 97 2.78 2.74 2.81
C GLY A 97 3.03 3.31 1.41
N GLN A 98 2.74 2.55 0.35
CA GLN A 98 2.83 3.03 -1.03
C GLN A 98 1.88 4.18 -1.33
N ILE A 99 0.63 4.12 -0.86
CA ILE A 99 -0.35 5.19 -1.08
C ILE A 99 0.06 6.46 -0.31
N VAL A 100 0.46 6.32 0.95
CA VAL A 100 0.88 7.45 1.79
C VAL A 100 2.15 8.09 1.22
N ALA A 101 3.18 7.31 0.90
CA ALA A 101 4.42 7.82 0.32
C ALA A 101 4.22 8.53 -1.03
N ALA A 102 3.22 8.12 -1.80
CA ALA A 102 2.90 8.76 -3.08
C ALA A 102 2.27 10.16 -2.92
N GLN A 103 1.56 10.42 -1.82
CA GLN A 103 0.86 11.68 -1.54
C GLN A 103 0.88 11.95 -0.01
N PRO A 104 2.06 12.23 0.60
CA PRO A 104 2.21 12.24 2.05
C PRO A 104 1.31 13.28 2.71
N ARG A 105 1.27 14.51 2.18
CA ARG A 105 0.41 15.58 2.72
C ARG A 105 -1.09 15.28 2.71
N MET A 106 -1.54 14.30 1.92
CA MET A 106 -2.96 13.97 1.80
C MET A 106 -3.40 12.83 2.71
N PHE A 107 -2.45 11.97 3.09
CA PHE A 107 -2.72 10.67 3.71
C PHE A 107 -1.80 10.39 4.90
N GLU A 108 -1.01 11.36 5.37
CA GLU A 108 -0.07 11.23 6.49
C GLU A 108 -0.73 10.71 7.77
N GLU A 109 -2.02 11.03 7.98
CA GLU A 109 -2.77 10.57 9.14
C GLU A 109 -2.84 9.03 9.24
N PHE A 110 -2.74 8.34 8.10
CA PHE A 110 -2.82 6.88 8.07
C PHE A 110 -1.48 6.19 8.34
N ALA A 111 -0.35 6.91 8.29
CA ALA A 111 0.96 6.31 8.56
C ALA A 111 1.02 5.78 10.00
N SER A 112 0.75 6.65 10.97
CA SER A 112 0.75 6.29 12.40
C SER A 112 -0.30 5.20 12.71
N ILE A 113 -1.49 5.27 12.12
CA ILE A 113 -2.57 4.29 12.35
C ILE A 113 -2.15 2.90 11.82
N MET A 114 -1.59 2.85 10.61
CA MET A 114 -1.12 1.60 10.01
C MET A 114 0.01 0.99 10.82
N ILE A 115 0.99 1.80 11.24
CA ILE A 115 2.14 1.32 12.02
C ILE A 115 1.65 0.76 13.36
N GLU A 116 0.76 1.46 14.06
CA GLU A 116 0.23 1.01 15.34
C GLU A 116 -0.55 -0.31 15.20
N ALA A 117 -1.38 -0.45 14.16
CA ALA A 117 -2.12 -1.68 13.90
C ALA A 117 -1.17 -2.85 13.59
N ALA A 118 -0.20 -2.64 12.71
CA ALA A 118 0.75 -3.69 12.31
C ALA A 118 1.71 -4.09 13.45
N LEU A 119 2.03 -3.19 14.38
CA LEU A 119 2.89 -3.51 15.53
C LEU A 119 2.22 -4.43 16.56
N LYS A 120 0.89 -4.53 16.57
CA LYS A 120 0.15 -5.43 17.47
C LYS A 120 0.25 -6.88 17.01
N GLU A 121 0.49 -7.10 15.72
CA GLU A 121 0.46 -8.40 15.07
C GLU A 121 1.81 -8.68 14.40
N PRO A 122 2.73 -9.44 15.05
CA PRO A 122 4.01 -9.86 14.47
C PRO A 122 3.97 -10.39 13.03
N PRO A 123 2.89 -11.08 12.58
CA PRO A 123 2.79 -11.56 11.22
C PRO A 123 2.83 -10.44 10.14
N PHE A 124 2.56 -9.17 10.47
CA PHE A 124 2.72 -8.02 9.56
C PHE A 124 4.13 -7.42 9.52
N TYR A 125 5.07 -7.85 10.37
CA TYR A 125 6.40 -7.24 10.45
C TYR A 125 7.19 -7.21 9.12
N PRO A 126 7.11 -8.23 8.24
CA PRO A 126 7.79 -8.18 6.96
C PRO A 126 7.30 -7.04 6.05
N SER A 127 5.99 -6.84 5.97
CA SER A 127 5.39 -5.78 5.15
C SER A 127 5.53 -4.41 5.82
N LEU A 128 5.35 -4.34 7.14
CA LEU A 128 5.59 -3.14 7.94
C LEU A 128 7.02 -2.60 7.75
N ARG A 129 8.04 -3.47 7.79
CA ARG A 129 9.44 -3.06 7.63
C ARG A 129 9.68 -2.35 6.29
N LYS A 130 9.10 -2.85 5.21
CA LYS A 130 9.23 -2.21 3.88
C LYS A 130 8.45 -0.91 3.81
N ALA A 131 7.25 -0.87 4.38
CA ALA A 131 6.44 0.34 4.47
C ALA A 131 7.18 1.45 5.24
N VAL A 132 7.72 1.14 6.41
CA VAL A 132 8.50 2.07 7.24
C VAL A 132 9.73 2.61 6.50
N LYS A 133 10.48 1.75 5.81
CA LYS A 133 11.63 2.19 5.00
C LYS A 133 11.22 3.14 3.89
N LEU A 134 10.11 2.84 3.19
CA LEU A 134 9.57 3.70 2.15
C LEU A 134 9.12 5.07 2.72
N LEU A 135 8.41 5.06 3.84
CA LEU A 135 7.91 6.27 4.50
C LEU A 135 9.07 7.13 5.01
N ALA A 136 10.06 6.53 5.68
CA ALA A 136 11.25 7.22 6.16
C ALA A 136 12.04 7.91 5.04
N GLY A 137 12.20 7.23 3.89
CA GLY A 137 12.84 7.81 2.71
C GLY A 137 12.00 8.86 1.99
N THR A 138 10.71 8.99 2.32
CA THR A 138 9.79 9.99 1.73
C THR A 138 9.69 11.23 2.61
N ASP A 139 9.33 11.04 3.88
CA ASP A 139 9.25 12.06 4.92
C ASP A 139 9.29 11.37 6.29
N LYS A 140 10.34 11.64 7.06
CA LYS A 140 10.54 11.01 8.37
C LYS A 140 9.46 11.33 9.39
N ASN A 141 8.76 12.45 9.24
CA ASN A 141 7.66 12.80 10.12
C ASN A 141 6.54 11.75 10.07
N LEU A 142 6.42 11.01 8.96
CA LEU A 142 5.44 9.93 8.79
C LEU A 142 5.64 8.75 9.75
N ILE A 143 6.85 8.57 10.29
CA ILE A 143 7.17 7.49 11.23
C ILE A 143 7.54 7.99 12.63
N GLN A 144 7.58 9.31 12.83
CA GLN A 144 8.12 9.93 14.03
C GLN A 144 7.37 9.48 15.30
N HIS A 145 6.06 9.27 15.21
CA HIS A 145 5.23 8.85 16.35
C HIS A 145 5.61 7.47 16.92
N GLN A 146 6.18 6.57 16.11
CA GLN A 146 6.56 5.21 16.52
C GLN A 146 8.07 4.96 16.37
N LEU A 147 8.87 6.00 16.13
CA LEU A 147 10.29 5.86 15.78
C LEU A 147 11.07 4.99 16.78
N SER A 148 10.95 5.26 18.09
CA SER A 148 11.65 4.49 19.13
C SER A 148 11.30 2.99 19.05
N ARG A 149 10.01 2.67 18.88
CA ARG A 149 9.55 1.28 18.80
C ARG A 149 10.04 0.58 17.52
N LEU A 150 10.07 1.31 16.41
CA LEU A 150 10.59 0.82 15.14
C LEU A 150 12.11 0.55 15.20
N GLN A 151 12.85 1.38 15.94
CA GLN A 151 14.29 1.19 16.19
C GLN A 151 14.55 -0.01 17.11
N GLU A 152 13.78 -0.19 18.19
CA GLU A 152 13.86 -1.36 19.07
C GLU A 152 13.69 -2.67 18.31
N LEU A 153 12.79 -2.70 17.32
CA LEU A 153 12.53 -3.86 16.45
C LEU A 153 13.52 -3.96 15.27
N GLY A 154 14.51 -3.07 15.21
CA GLY A 154 15.51 -2.99 14.15
C GLY A 154 14.91 -2.77 12.76
N MET A 155 13.72 -2.16 12.66
CA MET A 155 13.03 -1.91 11.38
C MET A 155 13.62 -0.72 10.62
N ILE A 156 14.23 0.21 11.34
CA ILE A 156 14.92 1.39 10.82
C ILE A 156 16.18 1.66 11.64
N ASN A 157 17.27 2.04 10.98
CA ASN A 157 18.53 2.42 11.64
C ASN A 157 18.62 3.95 11.83
N GLU A 158 19.43 4.42 12.78
CA GLU A 158 19.65 5.86 13.04
C GLU A 158 20.09 6.64 11.79
N ASN A 159 20.89 6.03 10.91
CA ASN A 159 21.33 6.66 9.65
C ASN A 159 20.20 6.84 8.63
N GLU A 160 19.18 5.98 8.65
CA GLU A 160 17.97 6.11 7.82
C GLU A 160 17.00 7.14 8.43
N ALA A 161 17.11 7.41 9.74
CA ALA A 161 16.38 8.46 10.45
C ALA A 161 17.10 9.83 10.45
N ALA A 162 18.38 9.90 10.08
CA ALA A 162 19.20 11.12 10.17
C ALA A 162 19.46 11.87 8.84
N GLY A 163 19.28 11.23 7.67
CA GLY A 163 19.48 11.85 6.33
C GLY A 163 18.31 12.66 5.76
#